data_AF-A0A382CBR0-F1
#
_entry.id   AF-A0A382CBR0-F1
#
_cell.length_a   1.000
_cell.length_b   1.000
_cell.length_c   1.000
_cell.angle_alpha   90.00
_cell.angle_beta   90.00
_cell.angle_gamma   90.00
#
_symmetry.space_group_name_H-M   'P 1'
#
loop_
_entity.id
_entity.type
_entity.pdbx_description
1 polymer ?
#
loop_
_entity_poly.entity_id
_entity_poly.type
_entity_poly.pdbx_seq_one_letter_code
_entity_poly.pdbx_strand_id
1 'polypeptide(L)' 'KESSVSKTAMAERMKTSRRQLDRLLDPQVPNITLATMSKAARAVGRELHIALV' A
#
# COMPACT_ATOMS: atom_id res chain seq x y z
N LYS A 1 5.22 8.05 16.52
CA LYS A 1 3.85 8.39 16.08
C LYS A 1 3.67 7.80 14.69
N GLU A 2 2.92 6.71 14.55
CA GLU A 2 2.54 6.23 13.22
C GLU A 2 1.53 7.22 12.66
N SER A 3 1.94 7.98 11.66
CA SER A 3 1.07 8.95 11.00
C SER A 3 -0.04 8.18 10.29
N SER A 4 -1.25 8.18 10.86
CA SER A 4 -2.42 7.61 10.23
C SER A 4 -2.77 8.44 8.99
N VAL A 5 -2.30 8.02 7.82
CA VAL A 5 -2.65 8.62 6.53
C VAL A 5 -4.06 8.17 6.17
N SER A 6 -4.92 9.08 5.76
CA SER A 6 -6.26 8.72 5.29
C SER A 6 -6.19 7.88 4.01
N LYS A 7 -7.18 7.02 3.76
CA LYS A 7 -7.24 6.22 2.53
C LYS A 7 -7.19 7.09 1.27
N THR A 8 -7.82 8.26 1.28
CA THR A 8 -7.79 9.20 0.16
C THR A 8 -6.37 9.73 -0.08
N ALA A 9 -5.70 10.20 0.97
CA ALA A 9 -4.32 10.71 0.85
C ALA A 9 -3.33 9.61 0.43
N MET A 10 -3.53 8.38 0.90
CA MET A 10 -2.71 7.25 0.48
C MET A 10 -2.94 6.90 -1.00
N ALA A 11 -4.18 6.90 -1.46
CA ALA A 11 -4.52 6.63 -2.85
C ALA A 11 -3.86 7.65 -3.80
N GLU A 12 -3.89 8.93 -3.44
CA GLU A 12 -3.20 10.01 -4.17
C GLU A 12 -1.68 9.77 -4.23
N ARG A 13 -1.04 9.49 -3.09
CA ARG A 13 0.41 9.20 -3.04
C ARG A 13 0.79 7.96 -3.86
N MET A 14 -0.09 6.96 -3.90
CA MET A 14 0.10 5.73 -4.68
C MET A 14 -0.32 5.87 -6.16
N LYS A 15 -0.84 7.04 -6.58
CA LYS A 15 -1.38 7.30 -7.93
C LYS A 15 -2.43 6.25 -8.33
N THR A 16 -3.36 5.96 -7.42
CA THR A 16 -4.43 4.98 -7.61
C THR A 16 -5.76 5.53 -7.11
N SER A 17 -6.87 4.89 -7.45
CA SER A 17 -8.18 5.28 -6.90
C SER A 17 -8.36 4.74 -5.48
N ARG A 18 -9.18 5.42 -4.66
CA ARG A 18 -9.56 4.91 -3.33
C ARG A 18 -10.13 3.49 -3.39
N ARG A 19 -10.94 3.18 -4.42
CA ARG A 19 -11.53 1.84 -4.61
C ARG A 19 -10.49 0.78 -4.92
N GLN A 20 -9.46 1.11 -5.71
CA GLN A 20 -8.32 0.22 -5.93
C GLN A 20 -7.53 0.02 -4.63
N LEU A 21 -7.29 1.08 -3.86
CA LEU A 21 -6.65 0.96 -2.55
C LEU A 21 -7.48 0.10 -1.59
N ASP A 22 -8.79 0.26 -1.55
CA ASP A 22 -9.68 -0.57 -0.72
C ASP A 22 -9.56 -2.05 -1.08
N ARG A 23 -9.47 -2.39 -2.38
CA ARG A 23 -9.21 -3.77 -2.83
C ARG A 23 -7.82 -4.29 -2.43
N LEU A 24 -6.81 -3.42 -2.38
CA LEU A 24 -5.46 -3.80 -1.97
C LEU A 24 -5.32 -4.01 -0.46
N LEU A 25 -6.18 -3.35 0.33
CA LEU A 25 -6.20 -3.49 1.78
C LEU A 25 -7.23 -4.52 2.24
N ASP A 26 -7.96 -5.14 1.31
CA ASP A 26 -8.95 -6.16 1.60
C ASP A 26 -8.26 -7.51 1.87
N PRO A 27 -8.32 -8.05 3.09
CA PRO A 27 -7.71 -9.34 3.41
C PRO A 27 -8.35 -10.51 2.65
N GLN A 28 -9.53 -10.33 2.05
CA GLN A 28 -10.21 -11.32 1.20
C GLN A 28 -9.72 -11.29 -0.25
N VAL A 29 -8.85 -10.34 -0.62
CA VAL A 29 -8.27 -10.22 -1.97
C VAL A 29 -6.78 -10.60 -1.90
N PRO A 30 -6.43 -11.89 -2.04
CA PRO A 30 -5.09 -12.40 -1.72
C PRO A 30 -4.00 -12.01 -2.72
N ASN A 31 -4.37 -11.54 -3.92
CA ASN A 31 -3.42 -11.34 -5.01
C ASN A 31 -2.88 -9.90 -5.02
N ILE A 32 -1.89 -9.63 -4.17
CA ILE A 32 -1.10 -8.39 -4.19
C ILE A 32 0.28 -8.69 -4.76
N THR A 33 0.78 -7.85 -5.66
CA THR A 33 2.12 -8.01 -6.25
C THR A 33 3.18 -7.31 -5.41
N LEU A 34 4.42 -7.76 -5.50
CA LEU A 34 5.57 -7.08 -4.88
C LEU A 34 5.70 -5.62 -5.34
N ALA A 35 5.38 -5.35 -6.62
CA ALA A 35 5.37 -3.98 -7.15
C ALA A 35 4.35 -3.09 -6.42
N THR A 36 3.18 -3.63 -6.08
CA THR A 36 2.17 -2.91 -5.30
C THR A 36 2.64 -2.64 -3.87
N MET A 37 3.23 -3.64 -3.22
CA MET A 37 3.78 -3.48 -1.86
C MET A 37 4.90 -2.42 -1.83
N SER A 38 5.80 -2.43 -2.82
CA SER A 38 6.87 -1.43 -2.97
C SER A 38 6.32 -0.01 -3.12
N LYS A 39 5.26 0.18 -3.91
CA LYS A 39 4.61 1.49 -4.05
C LYS A 39 3.95 1.95 -2.74
N ALA A 40 3.30 1.04 -2.04
CA ALA A 40 2.66 1.34 -0.76
C ALA A 40 3.69 1.77 0.30
N ALA A 41 4.80 1.04 0.42
CA ALA A 41 5.90 1.38 1.31
C ALA A 41 6.43 2.80 1.02
N ARG A 42 6.72 3.10 -0.25
CA ARG A 42 7.19 4.44 -0.66
C ARG A 42 6.18 5.55 -0.36
N ALA A 43 4.89 5.30 -0.57
CA ALA A 43 3.82 6.27 -0.29
C ALA A 43 3.71 6.66 1.20
N VAL A 44 4.22 5.82 2.10
CA VAL A 44 4.30 6.10 3.54
C VAL A 44 5.71 6.46 4.02
N GLY A 45 6.65 6.68 3.10
CA GLY A 45 8.04 7.00 3.44
C GLY A 45 8.81 5.83 4.06
N ARG A 46 8.47 4.59 3.69
CA ARG A 46 9.14 3.36 4.12
C ARG A 46 9.73 2.61 2.92
N GLU A 47 10.60 1.65 3.21
CA GLU A 47 11.20 0.74 2.22
C GLU A 47 10.69 -0.70 2.43
N LEU A 48 10.49 -1.44 1.34
CA LEU A 48 10.07 -2.83 1.40
C LEU A 48 11.33 -3.72 1.45
N HIS A 49 11.51 -4.45 2.55
CA HIS A 49 12.52 -5.51 2.68
C HIS A 49 11.86 -6.88 2.57
N ILE A 50 12.45 -7.78 1.77
CA ILE A 50 11.97 -9.16 1.58
C ILE A 50 13.14 -10.10 1.87
N ALA A 51 12.89 -11.13 2.67
CA ALA A 51 13.83 -12.21 2.93
C ALA A 51 13.07 -13.54 2.89
N LEU A 52 13.70 -14.59 2.37
CA LEU A 52 13.29 -15.97 2.63
C LEU A 52 14.15 -16.49 3.78
N VAL A 53 13.48 -17.07 4.78
CA VAL A 53 14.09 -17.72 5.95
C VAL A 53 13.74 -19.20 5.95
#